data_AF-A0ABD5N8D4-F1
#
_entry.id   AF-A0ABD5N8D4-F1
#
_cell.length_a   1.000
_cell.length_b   1.000
_cell.length_c   1.000
_cell.angle_alpha   90.00
_cell.angle_beta   90.00
_cell.angle_gamma   90.00
#
_symmetry.space_group_name_H-M   'P 1'
#
loop_
_entity.id
_entity.type
_entity.pdbx_description
1 polymer ?
#
loop_
_entity_poly.entity_id
_entity_poly.type
_entity_poly.pdbx_seq_one_letter_code
_entity_poly.pdbx_strand_id
1 'polypeptide(L)'
;MIATIETVVLIYWGALIYSFSFIGASLKYIDQVYDEGIYNRRIAHLLSVITGLMMGILITFNPAAAIILLAIIIAVGITQKLDNLPFQITALLAIGIPAMITALPVFPGYEFTLAWVPLFMLTVAGFLDEYLDGYGDKTKKWILTIRPTMKLMMLALVFMGTFHIIYFIAFLSFDFSYITVHWLSNKEIKAKKKLKKKKTKKH
;
A
#
# COMPACT_ATOMS: atom_id res chain seq x y z
N MET A 1 35.81 -0.04 -7.58
CA MET A 1 34.88 0.98 -8.10
C MET A 1 33.63 0.34 -8.75
N ILE A 2 33.75 -0.75 -9.53
CA ILE A 2 32.60 -1.47 -10.09
C ILE A 2 31.82 -2.24 -9.01
N ALA A 3 32.52 -2.99 -8.14
CA ALA A 3 31.90 -3.74 -7.04
C ALA A 3 31.16 -2.85 -6.01
N THR A 4 31.51 -1.56 -5.90
CA THR A 4 30.83 -0.60 -5.02
C THR A 4 29.54 -0.04 -5.62
N ILE A 5 29.42 -0.01 -6.95
CA ILE A 5 28.20 0.47 -7.63
C ILE A 5 27.14 -0.63 -7.59
N GLU A 6 27.52 -1.88 -7.88
CA GLU A 6 26.60 -3.02 -7.84
C GLU A 6 25.99 -3.22 -6.45
N THR A 7 26.79 -3.09 -5.39
CA THR A 7 26.29 -3.20 -4.02
C THR A 7 25.31 -2.07 -3.66
N VAL A 8 25.60 -0.83 -4.07
CA VAL A 8 24.69 0.30 -3.85
C VAL A 8 23.36 0.09 -4.57
N VAL A 9 23.39 -0.42 -5.81
CA VAL A 9 22.18 -0.75 -6.58
C VAL A 9 21.37 -1.85 -5.91
N LEU A 10 22.01 -2.92 -5.41
CA LEU A 10 21.33 -3.98 -4.68
C LEU A 10 20.68 -3.48 -3.38
N ILE A 11 21.39 -2.64 -2.63
CA ILE A 11 20.86 -2.02 -1.40
C ILE A 11 19.65 -1.15 -1.74
N TYR A 12 19.73 -0.36 -2.80
CA TYR A 12 18.63 0.48 -3.26
C TYR A 12 17.37 -0.35 -3.59
N TRP A 13 17.52 -1.41 -4.39
CA TRP A 13 16.40 -2.29 -4.72
C TRP A 13 15.84 -3.03 -3.51
N GLY A 14 16.71 -3.51 -2.62
CA GLY A 14 16.30 -4.12 -1.36
C GLY A 14 15.50 -3.16 -0.48
N ALA A 15 15.96 -1.91 -0.35
CA ALA A 15 15.27 -0.87 0.39
C ALA A 15 13.91 -0.53 -0.22
N LEU A 16 13.80 -0.50 -1.55
CA LEU A 16 12.53 -0.27 -2.25
C LEU A 16 11.52 -1.39 -1.94
N ILE A 17 11.92 -2.65 -2.11
CA ILE A 17 11.06 -3.82 -1.84
C ILE A 17 10.64 -3.86 -0.37
N TYR A 18 11.57 -3.57 0.54
CA TYR A 18 11.27 -3.48 1.97
C TYR A 18 10.27 -2.37 2.28
N SER A 19 10.44 -1.19 1.67
CA SER A 19 9.55 -0.05 1.88
C SER A 19 8.13 -0.36 1.43
N PHE A 20 7.97 -0.96 0.25
CA PHE A 20 6.67 -1.41 -0.23
C PHE A 20 6.03 -2.46 0.71
N SER A 21 6.81 -3.45 1.15
CA SER A 21 6.35 -4.46 2.12
C SER A 21 5.91 -3.81 3.43
N PHE A 22 6.67 -2.87 3.98
CA PHE A 22 6.32 -2.17 5.20
C PHE A 22 5.05 -1.32 5.05
N ILE A 23 4.88 -0.62 3.92
CA ILE A 23 3.66 0.16 3.63
C ILE A 23 2.46 -0.79 3.60
N GLY A 24 2.53 -1.90 2.86
CA GLY A 24 1.43 -2.87 2.75
C GLY A 24 0.99 -3.42 4.11
N ALA A 25 1.95 -3.83 4.93
CA ALA A 25 1.68 -4.32 6.29
C ALA A 25 1.08 -3.25 7.20
N SER A 26 1.62 -2.03 7.14
CA SER A 26 1.19 -0.91 7.99
C SER A 26 -0.21 -0.45 7.65
N LEU A 27 -0.54 -0.34 6.36
CA LEU A 27 -1.90 0.00 5.91
C LEU A 27 -2.91 -1.05 6.36
N LYS A 28 -2.59 -2.35 6.23
CA LYS A 28 -3.50 -3.40 6.71
C LYS A 28 -3.60 -3.44 8.23
N TYR A 29 -2.52 -3.13 8.95
CA TYR A 29 -2.59 -3.03 10.40
C TYR A 29 -3.54 -1.91 10.82
N ILE A 30 -3.42 -0.73 10.21
CA ILE A 30 -4.30 0.42 10.45
C ILE A 30 -5.76 0.03 10.16
N ASP A 31 -6.04 -0.54 9.00
CA ASP A 31 -7.35 -1.07 8.60
C ASP A 31 -7.97 -1.96 9.70
N GLN A 32 -7.25 -2.99 10.14
CA GLN A 32 -7.74 -3.96 11.14
C GLN A 32 -7.96 -3.37 12.54
N VAL A 33 -7.28 -2.27 12.88
CA VAL A 33 -7.50 -1.56 14.15
C VAL A 33 -8.86 -0.86 14.14
N TYR A 34 -9.26 -0.28 13.01
CA TYR A 34 -10.47 0.53 12.90
C TYR A 34 -11.69 -0.29 12.51
N ASP A 35 -11.53 -1.31 11.67
CA ASP A 35 -12.63 -2.18 11.24
C ASP A 35 -13.02 -3.20 12.31
N GLU A 36 -12.02 -3.88 12.91
CA GLU A 36 -12.25 -5.05 13.77
C GLU A 36 -11.81 -4.83 15.23
N GLY A 37 -11.12 -3.72 15.54
CA GLY A 37 -10.73 -3.37 16.91
C GLY A 37 -9.75 -4.35 17.57
N ILE A 38 -8.94 -5.08 16.80
CA ILE A 38 -8.12 -6.19 17.31
C ILE A 38 -6.81 -5.70 17.93
N TYR A 39 -6.29 -4.58 17.40
CA TYR A 39 -4.96 -4.03 17.64
C TYR A 39 -4.99 -2.65 18.34
N ASN A 40 -3.81 -2.10 18.65
CA ASN A 40 -3.68 -0.86 19.41
C ASN A 40 -3.76 0.40 18.52
N ARG A 41 -4.71 1.29 18.83
CA ARG A 41 -4.89 2.58 18.15
C ARG A 41 -3.66 3.48 18.21
N ARG A 42 -2.90 3.48 19.31
CA ARG A 42 -1.67 4.30 19.41
C ARG A 42 -0.62 3.88 18.39
N ILE A 43 -0.47 2.58 18.19
CA ILE A 43 0.45 2.03 17.19
C ILE A 43 -0.07 2.36 15.78
N ALA A 44 -1.37 2.28 15.54
CA ALA A 44 -1.96 2.67 14.26
C ALA A 44 -1.69 4.13 13.89
N HIS A 45 -1.84 5.06 14.85
CA HIS A 45 -1.52 6.48 14.63
C HIS A 45 -0.03 6.67 14.30
N LEU A 46 0.87 6.04 15.06
CA LEU A 46 2.31 6.12 14.78
C LEU A 46 2.64 5.55 13.38
N LEU A 47 2.09 4.38 13.06
CA LEU A 47 2.27 3.76 11.75
C LEU A 47 1.73 4.62 10.61
N SER A 48 0.62 5.34 10.81
CA SER A 48 0.07 6.22 9.77
C SER A 48 1.01 7.36 9.41
N VAL A 49 1.65 7.97 10.41
CA VAL A 49 2.63 9.04 10.17
C VAL A 49 3.87 8.47 9.47
N ILE A 50 4.44 7.38 9.99
CA ILE A 50 5.63 6.76 9.39
C ILE A 50 5.37 6.30 7.96
N THR A 51 4.22 5.66 7.72
CA THR A 51 3.81 5.19 6.39
C THR A 51 3.60 6.36 5.44
N GLY A 52 2.91 7.41 5.88
CA GLY A 52 2.68 8.62 5.07
C GLY A 52 3.97 9.34 4.70
N LEU A 53 4.91 9.49 5.65
CA LEU A 53 6.24 10.05 5.39
C LEU A 53 7.01 9.21 4.36
N MET A 54 7.03 7.89 4.55
CA MET A 54 7.77 7.00 3.65
C MET A 54 7.16 6.96 2.25
N MET A 55 5.84 6.95 2.14
CA MET A 55 5.14 7.09 0.86
C MET A 55 5.47 8.42 0.20
N GLY A 56 5.42 9.53 0.94
CA GLY A 56 5.73 10.86 0.40
C GLY A 56 7.16 10.98 -0.13
N ILE A 57 8.13 10.40 0.57
CA ILE A 57 9.53 10.34 0.11
C ILE A 57 9.65 9.50 -1.17
N LEU A 58 9.04 8.31 -1.21
CA LEU A 58 9.07 7.45 -2.40
C LEU A 58 8.38 8.10 -3.59
N ILE A 59 7.22 8.73 -3.37
CA ILE A 59 6.48 9.45 -4.42
C ILE A 59 7.33 10.60 -4.94
N THR A 60 8.03 11.32 -4.08
CA THR A 60 8.92 12.41 -4.52
C THR A 60 10.05 11.85 -5.37
N PHE A 61 10.90 10.98 -4.82
CA PHE A 61 12.19 10.68 -5.47
C PHE A 61 12.17 9.51 -6.46
N ASN A 62 11.04 8.82 -6.63
CA ASN A 62 10.94 7.68 -7.54
C ASN A 62 9.66 7.75 -8.39
N PRO A 63 9.75 8.12 -9.68
CA PRO A 63 8.59 8.28 -10.55
C PRO A 63 7.73 7.03 -10.70
N ALA A 64 8.34 5.83 -10.73
CA ALA A 64 7.58 4.59 -10.85
C ALA A 64 6.86 4.25 -9.54
N ALA A 65 7.51 4.42 -8.38
CA ALA A 65 6.86 4.28 -7.09
C ALA A 65 5.75 5.34 -6.90
N ALA A 66 5.96 6.56 -7.39
CA ALA A 66 4.97 7.62 -7.38
C ALA A 66 3.68 7.18 -8.07
N ILE A 67 3.79 6.67 -9.30
CA ILE A 67 2.65 6.18 -10.06
C ILE A 67 1.90 5.07 -9.31
N ILE A 68 2.62 4.08 -8.77
CA ILE A 68 2.00 2.94 -8.08
C ILE A 68 1.32 3.37 -6.79
N LEU A 69 2.02 4.12 -5.94
CA LEU A 69 1.50 4.54 -4.63
C LEU A 69 0.36 5.55 -4.76
N LEU A 70 0.45 6.49 -5.70
CA LEU A 70 -0.66 7.40 -6.01
C LEU A 70 -1.86 6.65 -6.58
N ALA A 71 -1.65 5.66 -7.46
CA ALA A 71 -2.74 4.84 -7.97
C ALA A 71 -3.49 4.12 -6.83
N ILE A 72 -2.76 3.56 -5.85
CA ILE A 72 -3.34 2.94 -4.66
C ILE A 72 -4.12 3.97 -3.83
N ILE A 73 -3.53 5.14 -3.54
CA ILE A 73 -4.21 6.20 -2.76
C ILE A 73 -5.50 6.65 -3.45
N ILE A 74 -5.45 6.91 -4.76
CA ILE A 74 -6.61 7.39 -5.52
C ILE A 74 -7.69 6.30 -5.57
N ALA A 75 -7.32 5.04 -5.87
CA ALA A 75 -8.27 3.94 -5.92
C ALA A 75 -9.01 3.76 -4.58
N VAL A 76 -8.27 3.76 -3.45
CA VAL A 76 -8.83 3.64 -2.09
C VAL A 76 -9.65 4.89 -1.70
N GLY A 77 -9.24 6.07 -2.17
CA GLY A 77 -9.97 7.31 -1.96
C GLY A 77 -11.32 7.32 -2.68
N ILE A 78 -11.38 6.83 -3.92
CA ILE A 78 -12.61 6.72 -4.70
C ILE A 78 -13.60 5.76 -4.05
N THR A 79 -13.12 4.65 -3.48
CA THR A 79 -13.97 3.65 -2.82
C THR A 79 -14.36 4.01 -1.38
N GLN A 80 -14.05 5.23 -0.93
CA GLN A 80 -14.39 5.77 0.39
C GLN A 80 -13.83 4.95 1.58
N LYS A 81 -12.78 4.17 1.36
CA LYS A 81 -12.07 3.46 2.44
C LYS A 81 -11.15 4.37 3.27
N LEU A 82 -11.01 5.65 2.90
CA LEU A 82 -10.33 6.68 3.70
C LEU A 82 -11.26 7.31 4.75
N ASP A 83 -12.02 6.48 5.46
CA ASP A 83 -13.05 6.93 6.41
C ASP A 83 -12.49 7.32 7.78
N ASN A 84 -11.24 6.92 8.07
CA ASN A 84 -10.60 7.16 9.35
C ASN A 84 -9.40 8.12 9.27
N LEU A 85 -9.19 8.84 10.37
CA LEU A 85 -8.16 9.88 10.50
C LEU A 85 -6.73 9.36 10.21
N PRO A 86 -6.31 8.16 10.62
CA PRO A 86 -4.99 7.63 10.25
C PRO A 86 -4.80 7.46 8.74
N PHE A 87 -5.79 6.94 8.01
CA PHE A 87 -5.70 6.85 6.56
C PHE A 87 -5.64 8.24 5.91
N GLN A 88 -6.40 9.20 6.41
CA GLN A 88 -6.35 10.58 5.93
C GLN A 88 -4.98 11.23 6.17
N ILE A 89 -4.37 11.04 7.36
CA ILE A 89 -3.00 11.50 7.65
C ILE A 89 -2.01 10.86 6.68
N THR A 90 -2.14 9.56 6.44
CA THR A 90 -1.25 8.82 5.53
C THR A 90 -1.31 9.41 4.13
N ALA A 91 -2.52 9.61 3.59
CA ALA A 91 -2.73 10.20 2.28
C ALA A 91 -2.26 11.66 2.21
N LEU A 92 -2.54 12.46 3.25
CA LEU A 92 -2.13 13.86 3.33
C LEU A 92 -0.61 14.00 3.29
N LEU A 93 0.12 13.19 4.06
CA LEU A 93 1.59 13.21 4.05
C LEU A 93 2.15 12.70 2.72
N ALA A 94 1.58 11.62 2.19
CA ALA A 94 2.03 11.03 0.93
C ALA A 94 1.92 11.99 -0.26
N ILE A 95 0.85 12.80 -0.31
CA ILE A 95 0.62 13.79 -1.37
C ILE A 95 1.30 15.14 -1.02
N GLY A 96 1.25 15.53 0.25
CA GLY A 96 1.73 16.82 0.73
C GLY A 96 3.24 16.98 0.66
N ILE A 97 4.02 15.92 0.89
CA ILE A 97 5.49 15.99 0.81
C ILE A 97 5.97 16.34 -0.62
N PRO A 98 5.57 15.61 -1.68
CA PRO A 98 5.92 15.99 -3.05
C PRO A 98 5.48 17.42 -3.40
N ALA A 99 4.26 17.82 -2.99
CA ALA A 99 3.73 19.16 -3.24
C ALA A 99 4.56 20.26 -2.51
N MET A 100 4.98 20.00 -1.27
CA MET A 100 5.82 20.92 -0.52
C MET A 100 7.23 21.03 -1.13
N ILE A 101 7.85 19.90 -1.50
CA ILE A 101 9.21 19.88 -2.06
C ILE A 101 9.24 20.60 -3.42
N THR A 102 8.24 20.38 -4.28
CA THR A 102 8.12 21.07 -5.57
C THR A 102 7.86 22.57 -5.42
N ALA A 103 7.19 23.01 -4.35
CA ALA A 103 6.91 24.42 -4.08
C ALA A 103 8.07 25.17 -3.38
N LEU A 104 9.05 24.46 -2.80
CA LEU A 104 10.13 25.08 -2.04
C LEU A 104 11.20 25.68 -2.97
N PRO A 105 11.56 26.97 -2.81
CA PRO A 105 12.60 27.62 -3.62
C PRO A 105 14.02 27.08 -3.36
N VAL A 106 14.16 26.16 -2.40
CA VAL A 106 15.43 25.52 -2.01
C VAL A 106 15.83 24.40 -2.98
N PHE A 107 14.91 23.89 -3.79
CA PHE A 107 15.18 22.88 -4.83
C PHE A 107 14.94 23.43 -6.25
N PRO A 108 15.67 24.48 -6.66
CA PRO A 108 15.49 25.06 -7.99
C PRO A 108 15.82 24.00 -9.07
N GLY A 109 14.85 23.76 -9.97
CA GLY A 109 14.99 22.81 -11.08
C GLY A 109 14.53 21.38 -10.79
N TYR A 110 13.97 21.09 -9.61
CA TYR A 110 13.32 19.81 -9.37
C TYR A 110 11.96 19.76 -10.08
N GLU A 111 11.88 18.97 -11.16
CA GLU A 111 10.64 18.73 -11.89
C GLU A 111 10.01 17.40 -11.49
N PHE A 112 8.87 17.46 -10.82
CA PHE A 112 8.07 16.28 -10.54
C PHE A 112 7.29 15.87 -11.78
N THR A 113 7.75 14.81 -12.46
CA THR A 113 7.13 14.30 -13.67
C THR A 113 6.32 13.04 -13.37
N LEU A 114 5.05 13.04 -13.79
CA LEU A 114 4.15 11.89 -13.66
C LEU A 114 3.71 11.41 -15.04
N ALA A 115 3.85 10.10 -15.27
CA ALA A 115 3.27 9.46 -16.43
C ALA A 115 1.76 9.22 -16.17
N TRP A 116 0.93 10.12 -16.68
CA TRP A 116 -0.52 10.10 -16.47
C TRP A 116 -1.20 8.84 -17.01
N VAL A 117 -0.72 8.29 -18.12
CA VAL A 117 -1.33 7.08 -18.73
C VAL A 117 -1.14 5.84 -17.84
N PRO A 118 0.09 5.48 -17.40
CA PRO A 118 0.27 4.41 -16.42
C PRO A 118 -0.47 4.63 -15.10
N LEU A 119 -0.50 5.87 -14.60
CA LEU A 119 -1.25 6.23 -13.39
C LEU A 119 -2.74 5.93 -13.57
N PHE A 120 -3.35 6.42 -14.64
CA PHE A 120 -4.76 6.19 -14.94
C PHE A 120 -5.07 4.70 -15.06
N MET A 121 -4.27 3.93 -15.82
CA MET A 121 -4.45 2.49 -15.99
C MET A 121 -4.40 1.75 -14.65
N LEU A 122 -3.45 2.07 -13.78
CA LEU A 122 -3.33 1.45 -12.47
C LEU A 122 -4.42 1.89 -11.50
N THR A 123 -4.86 3.15 -11.54
CA THR A 123 -5.98 3.62 -10.73
C THR A 123 -7.27 2.89 -11.11
N VAL A 124 -7.55 2.73 -12.41
CA VAL A 124 -8.73 1.98 -12.88
C VAL A 124 -8.63 0.52 -12.42
N ALA A 125 -7.47 -0.12 -12.55
CA ALA A 125 -7.27 -1.48 -12.05
C ALA A 125 -7.46 -1.55 -10.52
N GLY A 126 -6.89 -0.62 -9.75
CA GLY A 126 -7.06 -0.57 -8.29
C GLY A 126 -8.51 -0.38 -7.86
N PHE A 127 -9.25 0.46 -8.58
CA PHE A 127 -10.68 0.64 -8.35
C PHE A 127 -11.47 -0.65 -8.63
N LEU A 128 -11.17 -1.33 -9.75
CA LEU A 128 -11.78 -2.61 -10.07
C LEU A 128 -11.47 -3.67 -9.01
N ASP A 129 -10.22 -3.76 -8.56
CA ASP A 129 -9.84 -4.68 -7.49
C ASP A 129 -10.64 -4.44 -6.22
N GLU A 130 -10.84 -3.19 -5.83
CA GLU A 130 -11.59 -2.85 -4.62
C GLU A 130 -13.10 -3.16 -4.77
N TYR A 131 -13.66 -2.93 -5.95
CA TYR A 131 -15.03 -3.34 -6.27
C TYR A 131 -15.20 -4.87 -6.27
N LEU A 132 -14.24 -5.58 -6.88
CA LEU A 132 -14.22 -7.05 -6.95
C LEU A 132 -13.99 -7.69 -5.59
N ASP A 133 -13.18 -7.10 -4.72
CA ASP A 133 -12.96 -7.55 -3.34
C ASP A 133 -14.29 -7.56 -2.56
N GLY A 134 -15.02 -6.44 -2.59
CA GLY A 134 -16.35 -6.33 -1.96
C GLY A 134 -17.39 -7.30 -2.54
N TYR A 135 -17.31 -7.63 -3.83
CA TYR A 135 -18.16 -8.66 -4.45
C TYR A 135 -17.71 -10.09 -4.07
N GLY A 136 -16.40 -10.31 -3.97
CA GLY A 136 -15.76 -11.55 -3.58
C GLY A 136 -16.15 -11.97 -2.17
N ASP A 137 -16.17 -11.04 -1.22
CA ASP A 137 -16.60 -11.28 0.16
C ASP A 137 -18.08 -11.71 0.22
N LYS A 138 -18.95 -11.08 -0.58
CA LYS A 138 -20.38 -11.45 -0.65
C LYS A 138 -20.59 -12.83 -1.26
N THR A 139 -19.80 -13.18 -2.28
CA THR A 139 -19.95 -14.42 -3.04
C THR A 139 -19.03 -15.56 -2.57
N LYS A 140 -18.20 -15.33 -1.54
CA LYS A 140 -17.17 -16.24 -1.03
C LYS A 140 -16.17 -16.71 -2.11
N LYS A 141 -15.95 -15.89 -3.13
CA LYS A 141 -15.00 -16.18 -4.21
C LYS A 141 -13.63 -15.64 -3.86
N TRP A 142 -12.78 -16.52 -3.32
CA TRP A 142 -11.42 -16.17 -2.88
C TRP A 142 -10.56 -15.53 -3.97
N ILE A 143 -10.78 -15.84 -5.25
CA ILE A 143 -9.95 -15.34 -6.35
C ILE A 143 -10.12 -13.82 -6.56
N LEU A 144 -11.30 -13.30 -6.23
CA LEU A 144 -11.62 -11.88 -6.36
C LEU A 144 -11.02 -11.06 -5.20
N THR A 145 -10.90 -11.69 -4.02
CA THR A 145 -10.33 -11.05 -2.82
C THR A 145 -8.79 -10.95 -2.86
N ILE A 146 -8.14 -11.54 -3.87
CA ILE A 146 -6.68 -11.44 -4.08
C ILE A 146 -6.30 -10.19 -4.88
N ARG A 147 -7.27 -9.35 -5.29
CA ARG A 147 -7.00 -8.10 -6.04
C ARG A 147 -6.11 -8.35 -7.28
N PRO A 148 -6.58 -9.19 -8.23
CA PRO A 148 -5.75 -9.64 -9.34
C PRO A 148 -5.52 -8.58 -10.42
N THR A 149 -6.40 -7.59 -10.56
CA THR A 149 -6.39 -6.69 -11.72
C THR A 149 -5.21 -5.72 -11.71
N MET A 150 -4.84 -5.15 -10.55
CA MET A 150 -3.63 -4.34 -10.44
C MET A 150 -2.36 -5.15 -10.72
N LYS A 151 -2.30 -6.42 -10.29
CA LYS A 151 -1.14 -7.29 -10.53
C LYS A 151 -0.96 -7.55 -12.02
N LEU A 152 -2.05 -7.87 -12.71
CA LEU A 152 -2.06 -8.09 -14.15
C LEU A 152 -1.70 -6.80 -14.91
N MET A 153 -2.24 -5.64 -14.48
CA MET A 153 -1.91 -4.35 -15.09
C MET A 153 -0.44 -3.97 -14.87
N MET A 154 0.09 -4.15 -13.65
CA MET A 154 1.50 -3.95 -13.36
C MET A 154 2.39 -4.83 -14.23
N LEU A 155 2.05 -6.11 -14.37
CA LEU A 155 2.80 -7.05 -15.21
C LEU A 155 2.75 -6.64 -16.69
N ALA A 156 1.59 -6.19 -17.19
CA ALA A 156 1.45 -5.66 -18.54
C ALA A 156 2.34 -4.42 -18.77
N LEU A 157 2.35 -3.48 -17.83
CA LEU A 157 3.20 -2.29 -17.90
C LEU A 157 4.70 -2.61 -17.84
N VAL A 158 5.09 -3.69 -17.14
CA VAL A 158 6.47 -4.21 -17.21
C VAL A 158 6.79 -4.74 -18.60
N PHE A 159 5.90 -5.56 -19.20
CA PHE A 159 6.12 -6.10 -20.55
C PHE A 159 6.13 -5.01 -21.65
N MET A 160 5.39 -3.92 -21.45
CA MET A 160 5.41 -2.75 -22.33
C MET A 160 6.68 -1.90 -22.16
N GLY A 161 7.56 -2.24 -21.22
CA GLY A 161 8.79 -1.49 -20.94
C GLY A 161 8.59 -0.22 -20.11
N THR A 162 7.36 0.05 -19.63
CA THR A 162 7.05 1.22 -18.80
C THR A 162 7.69 1.13 -17.42
N PHE A 163 7.73 -0.07 -16.83
CA PHE A 163 8.34 -0.31 -15.52
C PHE A 163 9.42 -1.39 -15.57
N HIS A 164 10.46 -1.20 -14.76
CA HIS A 164 11.41 -2.26 -14.47
C HIS A 164 10.75 -3.36 -13.61
N ILE A 165 11.11 -4.63 -13.83
CA ILE A 165 10.54 -5.79 -13.12
C ILE A 165 10.62 -5.67 -11.59
N ILE A 166 11.62 -4.96 -11.06
CA ILE A 166 11.78 -4.74 -9.62
C ILE A 166 10.57 -3.99 -9.01
N TYR A 167 9.90 -3.10 -9.74
CA TYR A 167 8.69 -2.44 -9.24
C TYR A 167 7.51 -3.39 -9.14
N PHE A 168 7.43 -4.39 -10.02
CA PHE A 168 6.45 -5.46 -9.89
C PHE A 168 6.75 -6.34 -8.67
N ILE A 169 8.02 -6.68 -8.42
CA ILE A 169 8.43 -7.41 -7.22
C ILE A 169 8.14 -6.62 -5.94
N ALA A 170 8.42 -5.31 -5.92
CA ALA A 170 8.08 -4.43 -4.82
C ALA A 170 6.56 -4.33 -4.62
N PHE A 171 5.78 -4.23 -5.70
CA PHE A 171 4.33 -4.26 -5.61
C PHE A 171 3.80 -5.60 -5.05
N LEU A 172 4.39 -6.73 -5.45
CA LEU A 172 4.06 -8.04 -4.87
C LEU A 172 4.45 -8.15 -3.40
N SER A 173 5.55 -7.53 -2.96
CA SER A 173 5.94 -7.53 -1.55
C SER A 173 4.97 -6.72 -0.69
N PHE A 174 4.47 -5.59 -1.21
CA PHE A 174 3.37 -4.82 -0.60
C PHE A 174 2.11 -5.69 -0.43
N ASP A 175 1.69 -6.38 -1.49
CA ASP A 175 0.47 -7.18 -1.45
C ASP A 175 0.63 -8.41 -0.54
N PHE A 176 1.78 -9.08 -0.60
CA PHE A 176 2.08 -10.22 0.26
C PHE A 176 2.05 -9.85 1.74
N SER A 177 2.65 -8.71 2.11
CA SER A 177 2.67 -8.26 3.50
C SER A 177 1.28 -7.82 3.97
N TYR A 178 0.50 -7.17 3.10
CA TYR A 178 -0.90 -6.82 3.33
C TYR A 178 -1.73 -8.07 3.63
N ILE A 179 -1.68 -9.10 2.77
CA ILE A 179 -2.41 -10.36 2.97
C ILE A 179 -1.94 -11.08 4.25
N THR A 180 -0.64 -11.07 4.53
CA THR A 180 -0.07 -11.70 5.72
C THR A 180 -0.66 -11.10 7.00
N VAL A 181 -0.71 -9.78 7.10
CA VAL A 181 -1.33 -9.10 8.24
C VAL A 181 -2.81 -9.47 8.35
N HIS A 182 -3.56 -9.43 7.24
CA HIS A 182 -4.97 -9.83 7.23
C HIS A 182 -5.19 -11.26 7.76
N TRP A 183 -4.36 -12.21 7.33
CA TRP A 183 -4.45 -13.60 7.78
C TRP A 183 -4.13 -13.76 9.27
N LEU A 184 -3.10 -13.07 9.76
CA LEU A 184 -2.75 -13.06 11.19
C LEU A 184 -3.90 -12.48 12.03
N SER A 185 -4.48 -11.35 11.60
CA SER A 185 -5.63 -10.74 12.27
C SER A 185 -6.83 -11.68 12.31
N ASN A 186 -7.16 -12.34 11.20
CA ASN A 186 -8.25 -13.32 11.14
C ASN A 186 -8.07 -14.50 12.11
N LYS A 187 -6.83 -14.97 12.32
CA LYS A 187 -6.53 -16.00 13.32
C LYS A 187 -6.79 -15.49 14.73
N GLU A 188 -6.36 -14.28 15.05
CA GLU A 188 -6.59 -13.65 16.36
C GLU A 188 -8.08 -13.44 16.64
N ILE A 189 -8.87 -12.97 15.66
CA ILE A 189 -10.32 -12.82 15.78
C ILE A 189 -10.97 -14.15 16.12
N LYS A 190 -10.62 -15.21 15.39
CA LYS A 190 -11.16 -16.56 15.61
C LYS A 190 -10.79 -17.08 17.00
N ALA A 191 -9.56 -16.83 17.47
CA ALA A 191 -9.12 -17.21 18.81
C ALA A 191 -9.91 -16.46 19.91
N LYS A 192 -10.05 -15.13 19.79
CA LYS A 192 -10.85 -14.30 20.71
C LYS A 192 -12.33 -14.76 20.76
N LYS A 193 -12.94 -15.04 19.59
CA LYS A 193 -14.32 -15.57 19.50
C LYS A 193 -14.47 -16.93 20.19
N LYS A 194 -13.52 -17.85 20.02
CA LYS A 194 -13.52 -19.17 20.71
C LYS A 194 -13.41 -19.04 22.23
N LEU A 195 -12.54 -18.15 22.72
CA LEU A 195 -12.40 -17.87 24.15
C LEU A 195 -13.68 -17.30 24.76
N LYS A 196 -14.33 -16.35 24.07
CA LYS A 196 -15.61 -15.77 24.52
C LYS A 196 -16.71 -16.83 24.62
N LYS A 197 -16.83 -17.72 23.63
CA LYS A 197 -17.79 -18.85 23.65
C LYS A 197 -17.53 -19.85 24.79
N LYS A 198 -16.27 -20.11 25.15
CA LYS A 198 -15.94 -20.99 26.29
C LYS A 198 -16.33 -20.36 27.63
N LYS A 199 -16.18 -19.03 27.79
CA LYS A 199 -16.59 -18.32 29.01
C LYS A 199 -18.12 -18.28 29.19
N THR A 200 -18.88 -18.14 28.11
CA THR A 200 -20.36 -18.12 28.15
C THR A 200 -20.99 -19.49 28.41
N LYS A 201 -20.29 -20.61 28.16
CA LYS A 201 -20.76 -21.96 28.50
C LYS A 201 -20.45 -22.40 29.94
N LYS A 202 -19.70 -21.58 30.70
CA LYS A 202 -19.33 -21.86 32.10
C LYS A 202 -20.23 -21.11 33.12
N HIS A 203 -21.17 -20.32 32.62
CA HIS A 203 -22.28 -19.73 33.37
C HIS A 203 -23.58 -20.33 32.84
#